data_AF-A0AAQ4QH64-F1
#
_entry.id   AF-A0AAQ4QH64-F1
#
_cell.length_a   1.000
_cell.length_b   1.000
_cell.length_c   1.000
_cell.angle_alpha   90.00
_cell.angle_beta   90.00
_cell.angle_gamma   90.00
#
_symmetry.space_group_name_H-M   'P 1'
#
loop_
_entity.id
_entity.type
_entity.pdbx_description
1 polymer ?
#
loop_
_entity_poly.entity_id
_entity_poly.type
_entity_poly.pdbx_seq_one_letter_code
_entity_poly.pdbx_strand_id
1 'polypeptide(L)'
;MAVGGISQSARDAPWCGHCKALGPEFAKAAGVLKAEGSAVRLGKVDATEETELAQEYGVRGYPTIKYFKGGEKASPKEYSAGRQADDIVAWLKKRTGPAVVTLTTVSEAEALIADNEVAVIGFFKDADSTGAKDYEKAAETTDDIPFAVTSDDAIFSKFEVSKDGVVLFKKFDEGRNTFDGELTKENLLAFVKTNQLPLVIEFTEQTAPKIFGGEIKSHILMFLPKTASDFQDKMDQFKKAAEGFKGQILYIFIDSDVDDNQRILEFFGLKKEECPAIRLITLEDEMTKYKPQSDAITSEAIISFCKQFIDGKLKPHLMSQDIPEDWDKNPVKILVGKNFEEIAFNPSKNVFVEFYAPWCGHCKQLTPIWEKLGEKFVDSADIIVAKMDSTANEIDSVKVHSFPTLKFFPAGEDRTVIDYNGERTLEGFTKFLESGGKDGGAPAGDDDDDEDLDPEDLDGVDEGQGTDSDGEGDEHDEL
;
A
#
# COMPACT_ATOMS: atom_id res chain seq x y z
N MET A 1 -23.02 4.04 16.89
CA MET A 1 -21.68 3.57 16.49
C MET A 1 -21.67 2.05 16.61
N ALA A 2 -21.29 1.35 15.55
CA ALA A 2 -21.29 -0.12 15.51
C ALA A 2 -19.86 -0.61 15.24
N VAL A 3 -19.40 -1.56 16.03
CA VAL A 3 -18.15 -2.28 15.81
C VAL A 3 -18.55 -3.61 15.23
N GLY A 4 -18.36 -3.78 13.93
CA GLY A 4 -18.61 -5.04 13.26
C GLY A 4 -17.34 -5.89 13.32
N GLY A 5 -17.32 -6.92 14.17
CA GLY A 5 -16.37 -8.00 13.95
C GLY A 5 -16.86 -8.80 12.74
N ILE A 6 -16.18 -8.75 11.60
CA ILE A 6 -16.42 -9.76 10.55
C ILE A 6 -15.63 -11.00 10.98
N SER A 7 -16.20 -11.68 11.96
CA SER A 7 -15.72 -12.96 12.45
C SER A 7 -16.72 -14.02 12.04
N GLN A 8 -16.24 -15.03 11.34
CA GLN A 8 -16.94 -16.31 11.28
C GLN A 8 -17.34 -16.71 12.70
N SER A 9 -18.60 -17.05 12.88
CA SER A 9 -19.15 -17.44 14.16
C SER A 9 -18.29 -18.55 14.78
N ALA A 10 -17.90 -18.41 16.06
CA ALA A 10 -17.15 -19.45 16.77
C ALA A 10 -17.87 -20.82 16.83
N ARG A 11 -19.16 -20.88 16.47
CA ARG A 11 -19.91 -22.13 16.33
C ARG A 11 -19.77 -22.80 14.95
N ASP A 12 -19.44 -22.06 13.89
CA ASP A 12 -19.81 -22.49 12.54
C ASP A 12 -18.60 -22.69 11.58
N ALA A 13 -17.38 -22.33 12.00
CA ALA A 13 -16.12 -22.68 11.31
C ALA A 13 -15.17 -23.50 12.21
N PRO A 14 -15.21 -24.86 12.17
CA PRO A 14 -14.46 -25.71 13.10
C PRO A 14 -12.93 -25.62 12.98
N TRP A 15 -12.40 -25.01 11.92
CA TRP A 15 -10.97 -24.96 11.58
C TRP A 15 -10.26 -23.62 11.92
N CYS A 16 -11.00 -22.52 12.16
CA CYS A 16 -10.37 -21.24 12.49
C CYS A 16 -10.16 -21.07 14.01
N GLY A 17 -8.97 -21.44 14.49
CA GLY A 17 -8.62 -21.36 15.91
C GLY A 17 -8.63 -19.93 16.48
N HIS A 18 -8.28 -18.92 15.68
CA HIS A 18 -8.25 -17.53 16.11
C HIS A 18 -9.65 -16.92 16.34
N CYS A 19 -10.64 -17.26 15.50
CA CYS A 19 -12.03 -16.84 15.71
C CYS A 19 -12.63 -17.48 16.97
N LYS A 20 -12.33 -18.76 17.20
CA LYS A 20 -12.78 -19.48 18.41
C LYS A 20 -12.22 -18.86 19.70
N ALA A 21 -10.95 -18.45 19.68
CA ALA A 21 -10.30 -17.79 20.81
C ALA A 21 -10.84 -16.37 21.06
N LEU A 22 -11.14 -15.61 20.00
CA LEU A 22 -11.63 -14.24 20.10
C LEU A 22 -13.10 -14.17 20.55
N GLY A 23 -13.94 -15.12 20.15
CA GLY A 23 -15.38 -15.09 20.41
C GLY A 23 -15.78 -14.79 21.87
N PRO A 24 -15.22 -15.51 22.87
CA PRO A 24 -15.49 -15.24 24.29
C PRO A 24 -15.04 -13.84 24.74
N GLU A 25 -13.86 -13.37 24.32
CA GLU A 25 -13.34 -12.05 24.67
C GLU A 25 -14.18 -10.93 24.02
N PHE A 26 -14.63 -11.12 22.78
CA PHE A 26 -15.49 -10.17 22.07
C PHE A 26 -16.87 -10.05 22.75
N ALA A 27 -17.44 -11.18 23.18
CA ALA A 27 -18.68 -11.19 23.95
C ALA A 27 -18.52 -10.55 25.34
N LYS A 28 -17.38 -10.77 26.00
CA LYS A 28 -17.04 -10.13 27.29
C LYS A 28 -16.92 -8.62 27.13
N ALA A 29 -16.21 -8.12 26.10
CA ALA A 29 -16.12 -6.70 25.79
C ALA A 29 -17.50 -6.07 25.54
N ALA A 30 -18.36 -6.76 24.79
CA ALA A 30 -19.74 -6.32 24.56
C ALA A 30 -20.54 -6.23 25.87
N GLY A 31 -20.34 -7.18 26.79
CA GLY A 31 -20.95 -7.18 28.11
C GLY A 31 -20.50 -5.99 28.97
N VAL A 32 -19.20 -5.69 28.99
CA VAL A 32 -18.63 -4.53 29.70
C VAL A 32 -19.24 -3.23 29.17
N LEU A 33 -19.20 -3.01 27.85
CA LEU A 33 -19.73 -1.78 27.23
C LEU A 33 -21.23 -1.61 27.47
N LYS A 34 -22.00 -2.70 27.47
CA LYS A 34 -23.43 -2.68 27.79
C LYS A 34 -23.67 -2.32 29.26
N ALA A 35 -22.92 -2.89 30.19
CA ALA A 35 -23.03 -2.60 31.62
C ALA A 35 -22.69 -1.15 31.95
N GLU A 36 -21.77 -0.54 31.20
CA GLU A 36 -21.38 0.86 31.32
C GLU A 36 -22.34 1.83 30.60
N GLY A 37 -23.40 1.34 29.96
CA GLY A 37 -24.36 2.18 29.25
C GLY A 37 -23.82 2.81 27.96
N SER A 38 -22.74 2.28 27.39
CA SER A 38 -22.15 2.79 26.15
C SER A 38 -23.13 2.69 24.97
N ALA A 39 -23.07 3.67 24.06
CA ALA A 39 -23.80 3.63 22.79
C ALA A 39 -23.16 2.68 21.75
N VAL A 40 -21.96 2.18 22.03
CA VAL A 40 -21.23 1.24 21.17
C VAL A 40 -21.93 -0.13 21.16
N ARG A 41 -22.02 -0.73 19.98
CA ARG A 41 -22.54 -2.10 19.80
C ARG A 41 -21.50 -2.94 19.09
N LEU A 42 -21.31 -4.17 19.55
CA LEU A 42 -20.44 -5.16 18.92
C LEU A 42 -21.32 -6.15 18.15
N GLY A 43 -21.09 -6.26 16.85
CA GLY A 43 -21.76 -7.21 15.95
C GLY A 43 -20.79 -8.26 15.42
N LYS A 44 -21.32 -9.40 14.97
CA LYS A 44 -20.56 -10.42 14.24
C LYS A 44 -21.22 -10.74 12.90
N VAL A 45 -20.41 -11.00 11.87
CA VAL A 45 -20.87 -11.39 10.52
C VAL A 45 -20.19 -12.68 10.11
N ASP A 46 -20.96 -13.68 9.68
CA ASP A 46 -20.40 -14.91 9.14
C ASP A 46 -20.05 -14.76 7.66
N ALA A 47 -18.77 -14.57 7.37
CA ALA A 47 -18.28 -14.38 6.01
C ALA A 47 -18.34 -15.64 5.12
N THR A 48 -18.71 -16.81 5.66
CA THR A 48 -18.98 -18.00 4.83
C THR A 48 -20.39 -18.01 4.25
N GLU A 49 -21.32 -17.32 4.90
CA GLU A 49 -22.70 -17.16 4.45
C GLU A 49 -22.87 -15.81 3.73
N GLU A 50 -22.25 -14.75 4.27
CA GLU A 50 -22.32 -13.37 3.78
C GLU A 50 -21.08 -13.02 2.94
N THR A 51 -20.86 -13.78 1.86
CA THR A 51 -19.64 -13.68 1.03
C THR A 51 -19.53 -12.34 0.30
N GLU A 52 -20.66 -11.82 -0.22
CA GLU A 52 -20.71 -10.52 -0.90
C GLU A 52 -20.31 -9.38 0.05
N LEU A 53 -20.83 -9.40 1.28
CA LEU A 53 -20.50 -8.41 2.29
C LEU A 53 -19.02 -8.50 2.71
N ALA A 54 -18.48 -9.72 2.84
CA ALA A 54 -17.07 -9.92 3.14
C ALA A 54 -16.17 -9.38 2.01
N GLN A 55 -16.56 -9.56 0.74
CA GLN A 55 -15.88 -9.04 -0.42
C GLN A 55 -15.97 -7.50 -0.51
N GLU A 56 -17.17 -6.92 -0.31
CA GLU A 56 -17.42 -5.47 -0.29
C GLU A 56 -16.44 -4.75 0.66
N TYR A 57 -16.20 -5.33 1.84
CA TYR A 57 -15.31 -4.75 2.84
C TYR A 57 -13.87 -5.29 2.79
N GLY A 58 -13.51 -6.04 1.74
CA GLY A 58 -12.14 -6.50 1.48
C GLY A 58 -11.59 -7.48 2.52
N VAL A 59 -12.43 -8.38 3.06
CA VAL A 59 -12.02 -9.36 4.06
C VAL A 59 -11.21 -10.49 3.41
N ARG A 60 -9.90 -10.51 3.63
CA ARG A 60 -8.98 -11.52 3.07
C ARG A 60 -8.56 -12.62 4.06
N GLY A 61 -8.92 -12.49 5.33
CA GLY A 61 -8.55 -13.42 6.39
C GLY A 61 -9.42 -13.29 7.64
N TYR A 62 -9.34 -14.27 8.54
CA TYR A 62 -10.22 -14.36 9.71
C TYR A 62 -9.43 -14.49 11.02
N PRO A 63 -9.85 -13.81 12.11
CA PRO A 63 -10.91 -12.80 12.17
C PRO A 63 -10.44 -11.44 11.60
N THR A 64 -11.34 -10.71 10.94
CA THR A 64 -11.14 -9.30 10.55
C THR A 64 -12.14 -8.45 11.35
N ILE A 65 -11.66 -7.45 12.08
CA ILE A 65 -12.53 -6.59 12.91
C ILE A 65 -12.52 -5.18 12.32
N LYS A 66 -13.71 -4.62 12.07
CA LYS A 66 -13.89 -3.29 11.50
C LYS A 66 -14.78 -2.42 12.38
N TYR A 67 -14.44 -1.16 12.49
CA TYR A 67 -15.15 -0.16 13.29
C TYR A 67 -15.88 0.82 12.38
N PHE A 68 -17.18 1.00 12.63
CA PHE A 68 -18.07 1.90 11.91
C PHE A 68 -18.55 3.02 12.85
N LYS A 69 -18.07 4.24 12.60
CA LYS A 69 -18.49 5.46 13.32
C LYS A 69 -19.60 6.15 12.52
N GLY A 70 -20.64 6.63 13.20
CA GLY A 70 -21.69 7.45 12.57
C GLY A 70 -22.52 6.82 11.42
N GLY A 71 -22.36 5.53 11.12
CA GLY A 71 -22.98 4.91 9.93
C GLY A 71 -22.17 5.10 8.64
N GLU A 72 -20.95 5.60 8.73
CA GLU A 72 -20.01 5.73 7.61
C GLU A 72 -19.61 4.33 7.12
N LYS A 73 -20.08 3.97 5.91
CA LYS A 73 -19.80 2.68 5.26
C LYS A 73 -18.59 2.72 4.32
N ALA A 74 -18.22 3.90 3.81
CA ALA A 74 -17.20 4.01 2.78
C ALA A 74 -15.76 3.71 3.27
N SER A 75 -15.49 3.91 4.57
CA SER A 75 -14.13 3.93 5.11
C SER A 75 -14.05 3.31 6.53
N PRO A 76 -14.53 2.07 6.75
CA PRO A 76 -14.49 1.48 8.07
C PRO A 76 -13.06 1.24 8.53
N LYS A 77 -12.80 1.55 9.80
CA LYS A 77 -11.45 1.46 10.37
C LYS A 77 -11.15 0.04 10.80
N GLU A 78 -10.03 -0.50 10.36
CA GLU A 78 -9.60 -1.83 10.78
C GLU A 78 -9.06 -1.80 12.22
N TYR A 79 -9.42 -2.81 13.01
CA TYR A 79 -8.94 -2.98 14.36
C TYR A 79 -7.72 -3.90 14.36
N SER A 80 -6.58 -3.35 14.76
CA SER A 80 -5.29 -4.04 14.81
C SER A 80 -4.70 -4.16 16.23
N ALA A 81 -5.46 -3.80 17.26
CA ALA A 81 -5.02 -3.88 18.65
C ALA A 81 -5.15 -5.31 19.24
N GLY A 82 -4.84 -5.45 20.53
CA GLY A 82 -4.85 -6.74 21.23
C GLY A 82 -6.20 -7.45 21.21
N ARG A 83 -6.22 -8.78 21.28
CA ARG A 83 -7.47 -9.57 21.14
C ARG A 83 -8.17 -9.89 22.46
N GLN A 84 -7.75 -9.27 23.57
CA GLN A 84 -8.41 -9.42 24.87
C GLN A 84 -9.57 -8.44 25.03
N ALA A 85 -10.54 -8.76 25.87
CA ALA A 85 -11.71 -7.90 26.10
C ALA A 85 -11.31 -6.48 26.54
N ASP A 86 -10.30 -6.36 27.40
CA ASP A 86 -9.86 -5.07 27.94
C ASP A 86 -9.22 -4.20 26.86
N ASP A 87 -8.47 -4.80 25.93
CA ASP A 87 -7.88 -4.11 24.77
C ASP A 87 -8.97 -3.56 23.84
N ILE A 88 -10.01 -4.37 23.57
CA ILE A 88 -11.16 -3.98 22.75
C ILE A 88 -11.90 -2.81 23.41
N VAL A 89 -12.20 -2.92 24.71
CA VAL A 89 -12.89 -1.86 25.45
C VAL A 89 -12.07 -0.58 25.49
N ALA A 90 -10.78 -0.65 25.78
CA ALA A 90 -9.89 0.51 25.84
C ALA A 90 -9.79 1.21 24.47
N TRP A 91 -9.62 0.43 23.40
CA TRP A 91 -9.54 0.96 22.04
C TRP A 91 -10.84 1.66 21.61
N LEU A 92 -12.00 1.10 21.99
CA LEU A 92 -13.30 1.69 21.69
C LEU A 92 -13.56 2.94 22.51
N LYS A 93 -13.28 2.94 23.81
CA LYS A 93 -13.41 4.12 24.67
C LYS A 93 -12.58 5.29 24.15
N LYS A 94 -11.35 5.03 23.69
CA LYS A 94 -10.49 6.06 23.06
C LYS A 94 -11.14 6.69 21.82
N ARG A 95 -11.95 5.95 21.07
CA ARG A 95 -12.57 6.38 19.80
C ARG A 95 -14.03 6.82 19.91
N THR A 96 -14.66 6.56 21.05
CA THR A 96 -16.05 6.95 21.35
C THR A 96 -16.14 8.02 22.44
N GLY A 97 -15.02 8.38 23.05
CA GLY A 97 -14.89 9.60 23.85
C GLY A 97 -15.10 10.86 23.02
N PRO A 98 -15.15 12.04 23.65
CA PRO A 98 -15.25 13.30 22.92
C PRO A 98 -14.05 13.43 22.00
N ALA A 99 -14.27 13.89 20.76
CA ALA A 99 -13.22 14.04 19.76
C ALA A 99 -12.15 15.04 20.20
N VAL A 100 -12.53 15.98 21.08
CA VAL A 100 -11.64 16.94 21.71
C VAL A 100 -11.76 16.81 23.23
N VAL A 101 -10.63 16.80 23.93
CA VAL A 101 -10.59 16.85 25.40
C VAL A 101 -10.54 18.31 25.86
N THR A 102 -11.42 18.72 26.78
CA THR A 102 -11.37 20.08 27.33
C THR A 102 -10.24 20.21 28.36
N LEU A 103 -9.36 21.19 28.17
CA LEU A 103 -8.24 21.51 29.06
C LEU A 103 -8.58 22.76 29.88
N THR A 104 -8.46 22.65 31.19
CA THR A 104 -8.81 23.72 32.15
C THR A 104 -7.59 24.23 32.91
N THR A 105 -6.48 23.50 32.91
CA THR A 105 -5.23 23.94 33.55
C THR A 105 -4.03 23.81 32.62
N VAL A 106 -3.02 24.64 32.86
CA VAL A 106 -1.73 24.57 32.14
C VAL A 106 -1.08 23.19 32.28
N SER A 107 -1.18 22.57 33.47
CA SER A 107 -0.59 21.26 33.71
C SER A 107 -1.24 20.14 32.88
N GLU A 108 -2.55 20.20 32.65
CA GLU A 108 -3.25 19.26 31.75
C GLU A 108 -2.75 19.40 30.30
N ALA A 109 -2.58 20.64 29.84
CA ALA A 109 -2.09 20.92 28.50
C ALA A 109 -0.63 20.47 28.31
N GLU A 110 0.23 20.74 29.28
CA GLU A 110 1.63 20.28 29.28
C GLU A 110 1.72 18.75 29.32
N ALA A 111 0.89 18.08 30.13
CA ALA A 111 0.84 16.62 30.18
C ALA A 111 0.40 16.02 28.84
N LEU A 112 -0.64 16.58 28.21
CA LEU A 112 -1.09 16.13 26.89
C LEU A 112 0.03 16.19 25.85
N ILE A 113 0.78 17.30 25.82
CA ILE A 113 1.91 17.48 24.89
C ILE A 113 3.06 16.53 25.25
N ALA A 114 3.34 16.33 26.54
CA ALA A 114 4.43 15.46 27.00
C ALA A 114 4.15 13.97 26.75
N ASP A 115 2.89 13.54 26.84
CA ASP A 115 2.51 12.13 26.71
C ASP A 115 2.41 11.64 25.26
N ASN A 116 2.32 12.57 24.30
CA ASN A 116 2.06 12.25 22.90
C ASN A 116 3.19 12.73 22.00
N GLU A 117 3.46 12.00 20.91
CA GLU A 117 4.49 12.42 19.94
C GLU A 117 4.05 13.65 19.15
N VAL A 118 2.75 13.72 18.85
CA VAL A 118 2.04 14.86 18.26
C VAL A 118 0.74 15.08 19.05
N ALA A 119 0.38 16.33 19.31
CA ALA A 119 -0.90 16.71 19.92
C ALA A 119 -1.40 18.02 19.31
N VAL A 120 -2.71 18.18 19.17
CA VAL A 120 -3.32 19.40 18.60
C VAL A 120 -4.20 20.06 19.65
N ILE A 121 -3.99 21.35 19.91
CA ILE A 121 -4.79 22.13 20.84
C ILE A 121 -5.49 23.27 20.09
N GLY A 122 -6.82 23.29 20.16
CA GLY A 122 -7.67 24.40 19.78
C GLY A 122 -7.84 25.40 20.92
N PHE A 123 -7.58 26.66 20.64
CA PHE A 123 -7.72 27.78 21.56
C PHE A 123 -8.94 28.57 21.12
N PHE A 124 -10.06 28.45 21.83
CA PHE A 124 -11.31 29.09 21.48
C PHE A 124 -11.97 29.71 22.71
N LYS A 125 -12.22 31.03 22.70
CA LYS A 125 -12.97 31.68 23.79
C LYS A 125 -14.44 31.27 23.80
N ASP A 126 -15.01 31.06 22.62
CA ASP A 126 -16.37 30.59 22.42
C ASP A 126 -16.35 29.19 21.79
N ALA A 127 -16.71 28.18 22.60
CA ALA A 127 -16.82 26.79 22.17
C ALA A 127 -17.93 26.57 21.13
N ASP A 128 -18.90 27.50 21.04
CA ASP A 128 -20.00 27.42 20.07
C ASP A 128 -19.71 28.12 18.74
N SER A 129 -18.54 28.77 18.62
CA SER A 129 -18.11 29.43 17.40
C SER A 129 -18.01 28.48 16.21
N THR A 130 -18.18 29.01 15.00
CA THR A 130 -18.06 28.20 13.76
C THR A 130 -16.71 27.51 13.67
N GLY A 131 -15.62 28.22 14.01
CA GLY A 131 -14.27 27.67 13.98
C GLY A 131 -14.04 26.56 15.00
N ALA A 132 -14.60 26.67 16.21
CA ALA A 132 -14.54 25.60 17.22
C ALA A 132 -15.30 24.35 16.75
N LYS A 133 -16.48 24.52 16.15
CA LYS A 133 -17.27 23.41 15.58
C LYS A 133 -16.57 22.71 14.41
N ASP A 134 -15.93 23.45 13.53
CA ASP A 134 -15.18 22.85 12.41
C ASP A 134 -13.87 22.17 12.89
N TYR A 135 -13.24 22.71 13.93
CA TYR A 135 -12.13 22.03 14.63
C TYR A 135 -12.55 20.70 15.24
N GLU A 136 -13.68 20.65 15.95
CA GLU A 136 -14.24 19.41 16.49
C GLU A 136 -14.52 18.38 15.39
N LYS A 137 -15.10 18.80 14.25
CA LYS A 137 -15.31 17.91 13.10
C LYS A 137 -14.00 17.38 12.50
N ALA A 138 -12.94 18.19 12.47
CA ALA A 138 -11.62 17.74 12.01
C ALA A 138 -11.00 16.71 12.98
N ALA A 139 -11.16 16.94 14.29
CA ALA A 139 -10.77 16.00 15.33
C ALA A 139 -11.54 14.68 15.22
N GLU A 140 -12.84 14.71 14.92
CA GLU A 140 -13.67 13.51 14.76
C GLU A 140 -13.21 12.57 13.64
N THR A 141 -12.56 13.12 12.62
CA THR A 141 -12.00 12.41 11.47
C THR A 141 -10.56 11.95 11.67
N THR A 142 -9.86 12.44 12.71
CA THR A 142 -8.43 12.15 12.97
C THR A 142 -8.28 11.31 14.25
N ASP A 143 -8.00 10.02 14.12
CA ASP A 143 -7.96 9.10 15.28
C ASP A 143 -6.56 8.90 15.89
N ASP A 144 -5.52 9.21 15.12
CA ASP A 144 -4.14 8.83 15.47
C ASP A 144 -3.44 9.87 16.36
N ILE A 145 -4.07 11.04 16.51
CA ILE A 145 -3.52 12.19 17.23
C ILE A 145 -4.56 12.67 18.23
N PRO A 146 -4.18 12.96 19.48
CA PRO A 146 -5.10 13.57 20.43
C PRO A 146 -5.38 15.04 20.07
N PHE A 147 -6.66 15.39 20.10
CA PHE A 147 -7.13 16.76 19.98
C PHE A 147 -7.67 17.23 21.33
N ALA A 148 -7.45 18.50 21.62
CA ALA A 148 -7.90 19.12 22.85
C ALA A 148 -8.33 20.55 22.61
N VAL A 149 -9.20 21.08 23.46
CA VAL A 149 -9.73 22.43 23.35
C VAL A 149 -9.60 23.16 24.68
N THR A 150 -9.34 24.46 24.64
CA THR A 150 -9.34 25.30 25.82
C THR A 150 -9.90 26.69 25.54
N SER A 151 -10.53 27.27 26.56
CA SER A 151 -10.92 28.68 26.62
C SER A 151 -10.16 29.45 27.72
N ASP A 152 -9.28 28.78 28.47
CA ASP A 152 -8.62 29.32 29.67
C ASP A 152 -7.49 30.30 29.33
N ASP A 153 -7.54 31.52 29.89
CA ASP A 153 -6.57 32.58 29.62
C ASP A 153 -5.12 32.23 30.02
N ALA A 154 -4.93 31.41 31.06
CA ALA A 154 -3.61 31.00 31.50
C ALA A 154 -2.97 30.04 30.50
N ILE A 155 -3.76 29.16 29.87
CA ILE A 155 -3.29 28.26 28.80
C ILE A 155 -2.97 29.06 27.53
N PHE A 156 -3.83 30.00 27.14
CA PHE A 156 -3.55 30.93 26.04
C PHE A 156 -2.22 31.66 26.26
N SER A 157 -2.02 32.23 27.46
CA SER A 157 -0.81 32.97 27.80
C SER A 157 0.44 32.08 27.83
N LYS A 158 0.34 30.87 28.41
CA LYS A 158 1.45 29.90 28.49
C LYS A 158 1.99 29.55 27.10
N PHE A 159 1.10 29.35 26.14
CA PHE A 159 1.46 28.98 24.77
C PHE A 159 1.50 30.19 23.82
N GLU A 160 1.51 31.43 24.33
CA GLU A 160 1.67 32.65 23.52
C GLU A 160 0.61 32.78 22.40
N VAL A 161 -0.62 32.35 22.68
CA VAL A 161 -1.76 32.46 21.76
C VAL A 161 -2.60 33.67 22.14
N SER A 162 -2.74 34.64 21.23
CA SER A 162 -3.39 35.94 21.49
C SER A 162 -4.83 36.04 20.98
N LYS A 163 -5.27 35.12 20.13
CA LYS A 163 -6.60 35.06 19.52
C LYS A 163 -7.00 33.61 19.31
N ASP A 164 -8.27 33.38 19.00
CA ASP A 164 -8.75 32.05 18.66
C ASP A 164 -7.95 31.44 17.51
N GLY A 165 -7.61 30.16 17.62
CA GLY A 165 -6.74 29.48 16.67
C GLY A 165 -6.37 28.06 17.09
N VAL A 166 -5.55 27.40 16.28
CA VAL A 166 -5.15 26.00 16.47
C VAL A 166 -3.63 25.90 16.47
N VAL A 167 -3.08 25.12 17.39
CA VAL A 167 -1.64 24.85 17.48
C VAL A 167 -1.41 23.35 17.51
N LEU A 168 -0.51 22.87 16.66
CA LEU A 168 0.01 21.51 16.69
C LEU A 168 1.36 21.51 17.41
N PHE A 169 1.50 20.64 18.40
CA PHE A 169 2.73 20.39 19.14
C PHE A 169 3.28 19.02 18.75
N LYS A 170 4.61 18.91 18.66
CA LYS A 170 5.30 17.69 18.24
C LYS A 170 6.66 17.58 18.92
N LYS A 171 7.18 16.35 19.07
CA LYS A 171 8.48 16.10 19.74
C LYS A 171 9.69 16.16 18.81
N PHE A 172 9.47 16.47 17.54
CA PHE A 172 10.49 16.52 16.50
C PHE A 172 10.49 17.87 15.77
N ASP A 173 11.56 18.12 15.04
CA ASP A 173 11.76 19.32 14.22
C ASP A 173 11.56 20.63 14.99
N GLU A 174 10.74 21.55 14.50
CA GLU A 174 10.45 22.85 15.13
C GLU A 174 9.58 22.73 16.41
N GLY A 175 9.09 21.54 16.73
CA GLY A 175 8.32 21.24 17.94
C GLY A 175 6.91 21.84 18.02
N ARG A 176 6.62 22.83 17.18
CA ARG A 176 5.36 23.57 17.17
C ARG A 176 5.03 24.11 15.79
N ASN A 177 3.77 23.95 15.38
CA ASN A 177 3.19 24.64 14.22
C ASN A 177 1.92 25.37 14.66
N THR A 178 1.82 26.66 14.35
CA THR A 178 0.60 27.44 14.56
C THR A 178 -0.17 27.50 13.24
N PHE A 179 -1.47 27.19 13.27
CA PHE A 179 -2.33 27.30 12.11
C PHE A 179 -2.53 28.77 11.72
N ASP A 180 -2.30 29.08 10.45
CA ASP A 180 -2.52 30.41 9.87
C ASP A 180 -3.38 30.24 8.61
N GLY A 181 -4.66 30.61 8.73
CA GLY A 181 -5.65 30.40 7.68
C GLY A 181 -7.08 30.48 8.21
N GLU A 182 -8.04 30.23 7.31
CA GLU A 182 -9.46 30.13 7.68
C GLU A 182 -9.73 28.79 8.39
N LEU A 183 -10.39 28.85 9.55
CA LEU A 183 -10.71 27.71 10.40
C LEU A 183 -11.87 26.88 9.82
N THR A 184 -11.59 26.17 8.72
CA THR A 184 -12.49 25.18 8.13
C THR A 184 -11.97 23.77 8.42
N LYS A 185 -12.87 22.78 8.38
CA LYS A 185 -12.52 21.36 8.59
C LYS A 185 -11.42 20.92 7.62
N GLU A 186 -11.55 21.27 6.35
CA GLU A 186 -10.65 20.85 5.27
C GLU A 186 -9.25 21.44 5.45
N ASN A 187 -9.16 22.74 5.77
CA ASN A 187 -7.88 23.40 6.00
C ASN A 187 -7.16 22.85 7.24
N LEU A 188 -7.92 22.55 8.30
CA LEU A 188 -7.38 21.96 9.52
C LEU A 188 -6.86 20.55 9.29
N LEU A 189 -7.58 19.72 8.53
CA LEU A 189 -7.13 18.39 8.16
C LEU A 189 -5.85 18.43 7.32
N ALA A 190 -5.79 19.33 6.33
CA ALA A 190 -4.58 19.52 5.53
C ALA A 190 -3.40 20.00 6.40
N PHE A 191 -3.64 20.93 7.32
CA PHE A 191 -2.63 21.43 8.25
C PHE A 191 -2.08 20.33 9.16
N VAL A 192 -2.95 19.52 9.77
CA VAL A 192 -2.55 18.40 10.63
C VAL A 192 -1.77 17.38 9.81
N LYS A 193 -2.31 16.95 8.66
CA LYS A 193 -1.67 15.97 7.76
C LYS A 193 -0.27 16.40 7.32
N THR A 194 -0.10 17.68 7.02
CA THR A 194 1.18 18.26 6.57
C THR A 194 2.24 18.36 7.67
N ASN A 195 1.83 18.51 8.94
CA ASN A 195 2.73 18.81 10.05
C ASN A 195 2.87 17.69 11.09
N GLN A 196 2.05 16.64 11.00
CA GLN A 196 2.07 15.48 11.90
C GLN A 196 3.22 14.50 11.65
N LEU A 197 3.88 14.57 10.49
CA LEU A 197 5.01 13.70 10.16
C LEU A 197 6.32 14.46 10.38
N PRO A 198 7.36 13.78 10.89
CA PRO A 198 8.69 14.36 10.97
C PRO A 198 9.21 14.62 9.56
N LEU A 199 10.11 15.59 9.46
CA LEU A 199 10.75 15.97 8.21
C LEU A 199 11.54 14.81 7.59
N VAL A 200 12.07 13.92 8.44
CA VAL A 200 12.68 12.64 8.05
C VAL A 200 11.98 11.54 8.84
N ILE A 201 11.44 10.54 8.13
CA ILE A 201 10.70 9.42 8.71
C ILE A 201 11.60 8.19 8.76
N GLU A 202 11.73 7.55 9.92
CA GLU A 202 12.36 6.24 9.99
C GLU A 202 11.43 5.18 9.41
N PHE A 203 11.94 4.36 8.50
CA PHE A 203 11.22 3.21 7.96
C PHE A 203 11.17 2.07 8.98
N THR A 204 9.95 1.68 9.35
CA THR A 204 9.63 0.58 10.25
C THR A 204 8.31 -0.05 9.81
N GLU A 205 7.95 -1.22 10.33
CA GLU A 205 6.62 -1.80 10.09
C GLU A 205 5.46 -0.87 10.48
N GLN A 206 5.67 0.01 11.48
CA GLN A 206 4.65 0.94 11.95
C GLN A 206 4.50 2.18 11.06
N THR A 207 5.60 2.64 10.45
CA THR A 207 5.62 3.83 9.60
C THR A 207 5.38 3.50 8.13
N ALA A 208 5.63 2.27 7.68
CA ALA A 208 5.46 1.85 6.29
C ALA A 208 4.05 2.13 5.73
N PRO A 209 2.92 1.83 6.43
CA PRO A 209 1.59 2.17 5.91
C PRO A 209 1.38 3.68 5.76
N LYS A 210 2.01 4.51 6.60
CA LYS A 210 1.91 5.98 6.52
C LYS A 210 2.74 6.54 5.37
N ILE A 211 3.90 5.93 5.11
CA ILE A 211 4.80 6.27 4.01
C ILE A 211 4.12 5.96 2.66
N PHE A 212 3.64 4.73 2.48
CA PHE A 212 3.10 4.26 1.19
C PHE A 212 1.62 4.62 0.98
N GLY A 213 0.85 4.80 2.06
CA GLY A 213 -0.51 5.34 2.02
C GLY A 213 -0.57 6.87 1.90
N GLY A 214 0.58 7.54 1.87
CA GLY A 214 0.68 8.98 1.72
C GLY A 214 0.31 9.49 0.32
N GLU A 215 0.02 10.79 0.24
CA GLU A 215 -0.22 11.50 -1.03
C GLU A 215 1.08 11.76 -1.80
N ILE A 216 2.20 11.92 -1.10
CA ILE A 216 3.51 12.16 -1.71
C ILE A 216 4.00 10.85 -2.31
N LYS A 217 4.07 10.76 -3.64
CA LYS A 217 4.53 9.57 -4.39
C LYS A 217 6.03 9.56 -4.67
N SER A 218 6.72 10.67 -4.45
CA SER A 218 8.17 10.79 -4.63
C SER A 218 8.89 10.63 -3.30
N HIS A 219 9.65 9.55 -3.13
CA HIS A 219 10.35 9.24 -1.89
C HIS A 219 11.85 9.22 -2.11
N ILE A 220 12.60 9.86 -1.20
CA ILE A 220 14.06 9.74 -1.12
C ILE A 220 14.41 8.91 0.12
N LEU A 221 15.18 7.86 -0.09
CA LEU A 221 15.56 6.89 0.92
C LEU A 221 17.05 6.98 1.17
N MET A 222 17.44 7.18 2.42
CA MET A 222 18.81 7.06 2.89
C MET A 222 18.95 5.75 3.69
N PHE A 223 19.73 4.82 3.13
CA PHE A 223 20.15 3.60 3.80
C PHE A 223 21.37 3.93 4.63
N LEU A 224 21.27 3.85 5.95
CA LEU A 224 22.35 4.24 6.86
C LEU A 224 22.32 3.31 8.09
N PRO A 225 23.40 2.60 8.43
CA PRO A 225 23.38 1.78 9.62
C PRO A 225 23.40 2.67 10.87
N LYS A 226 22.52 2.41 11.85
CA LYS A 226 22.53 3.16 13.13
C LYS A 226 23.83 3.01 13.91
N THR A 227 24.58 1.95 13.62
CA THR A 227 25.89 1.67 14.23
C THR A 227 27.04 2.50 13.63
N ALA A 228 26.80 3.24 12.53
CA ALA A 228 27.82 4.09 11.91
C ALA A 228 28.32 5.19 12.86
N SER A 229 29.63 5.39 12.91
CA SER A 229 30.25 6.41 13.79
C SER A 229 29.87 7.85 13.42
N ASP A 230 29.48 8.09 12.17
CA ASP A 230 29.06 9.38 11.62
C ASP A 230 27.55 9.41 11.31
N PHE A 231 26.77 8.55 11.99
CA PHE A 231 25.31 8.46 11.85
C PHE A 231 24.63 9.83 12.01
N GLN A 232 24.92 10.52 13.11
CA GLN A 232 24.26 11.80 13.42
C GLN A 232 24.61 12.88 12.41
N ASP A 233 25.88 12.97 12.01
CA ASP A 233 26.33 13.94 11.01
C ASP A 233 25.60 13.75 9.68
N LYS A 234 25.47 12.50 9.20
CA LYS A 234 24.73 12.18 7.97
C LYS A 234 23.23 12.45 8.11
N MET A 235 22.65 12.16 9.28
CA MET A 235 21.25 12.45 9.56
C MET A 235 20.97 13.96 9.54
N ASP A 236 21.85 14.78 10.11
CA ASP A 236 21.74 16.23 10.10
C ASP A 236 21.85 16.79 8.67
N GLN A 237 22.75 16.25 7.85
CA GLN A 237 22.84 16.63 6.42
C GLN A 237 21.56 16.26 5.65
N PHE A 238 21.02 15.07 5.89
CA PHE A 238 19.81 14.58 5.24
C PHE A 238 18.59 15.42 5.65
N LYS A 239 18.46 15.72 6.93
CA LYS A 239 17.41 16.58 7.48
C LYS A 239 17.48 18.00 6.95
N LYS A 240 18.68 18.60 6.92
CA LYS A 240 18.90 19.95 6.36
C LYS A 240 18.48 20.01 4.88
N ALA A 241 18.72 18.95 4.11
CA ALA A 241 18.26 18.89 2.72
C ALA A 241 16.73 18.81 2.62
N ALA A 242 16.08 18.07 3.52
CA ALA A 242 14.64 17.84 3.52
C ALA A 242 13.80 19.13 3.69
N GLU A 243 14.32 20.14 4.38
CA GLU A 243 13.63 21.41 4.63
C GLU A 243 13.13 22.09 3.34
N GLY A 244 13.90 22.00 2.26
CA GLY A 244 13.60 22.61 0.97
C GLY A 244 12.56 21.88 0.12
N PHE A 245 12.15 20.67 0.51
CA PHE A 245 11.28 19.79 -0.30
C PHE A 245 10.04 19.29 0.44
N LYS A 246 9.70 19.90 1.58
CA LYS A 246 8.50 19.57 2.35
C LYS A 246 7.25 19.61 1.43
N GLY A 247 6.46 18.54 1.46
CA GLY A 247 5.26 18.39 0.63
C GLY A 247 5.51 17.93 -0.81
N GLN A 248 6.76 17.87 -1.27
CA GLN A 248 7.12 17.45 -2.63
C GLN A 248 7.82 16.10 -2.66
N ILE A 249 8.79 15.89 -1.76
CA ILE A 249 9.54 14.65 -1.64
C ILE A 249 9.50 14.20 -0.19
N LEU A 250 9.14 12.94 0.04
CA LEU A 250 9.15 12.33 1.36
C LEU A 250 10.56 11.82 1.68
N TYR A 251 11.15 12.29 2.77
CA TYR A 251 12.48 11.88 3.21
C TYR A 251 12.37 10.73 4.20
N ILE A 252 13.00 9.61 3.86
CA ILE A 252 12.93 8.36 4.60
C ILE A 252 14.34 7.90 4.92
N PHE A 253 14.54 7.49 6.16
CA PHE A 253 15.77 6.85 6.62
C PHE A 253 15.49 5.38 6.91
N ILE A 254 16.37 4.50 6.43
CA ILE A 254 16.30 3.05 6.66
C ILE A 254 17.56 2.59 7.37
N ASP A 255 17.40 1.93 8.51
CA ASP A 255 18.51 1.26 9.19
C ASP A 255 18.92 0.01 8.41
N SER A 256 20.08 0.06 7.75
CA SER A 256 20.57 -1.03 6.89
C SER A 256 21.06 -2.26 7.68
N ASP A 257 21.28 -2.13 8.99
CA ASP A 257 21.70 -3.25 9.84
C ASP A 257 20.53 -4.14 10.28
N VAL A 258 19.30 -3.63 10.21
CA VAL A 258 18.09 -4.39 10.56
C VAL A 258 17.80 -5.44 9.48
N ASP A 259 17.69 -6.70 9.89
CA ASP A 259 17.50 -7.81 8.96
C ASP A 259 16.16 -7.76 8.22
N ASP A 260 15.10 -7.25 8.85
CA ASP A 260 13.79 -7.07 8.20
C ASP A 260 13.84 -6.09 7.02
N ASN A 261 14.84 -5.19 6.99
CA ASN A 261 15.04 -4.23 5.92
C ASN A 261 15.83 -4.81 4.73
N GLN A 262 16.38 -6.04 4.80
CA GLN A 262 17.20 -6.61 3.72
C GLN A 262 16.49 -6.66 2.38
N ARG A 263 15.21 -7.02 2.38
CA ARG A 263 14.40 -7.07 1.15
C ARG A 263 14.30 -5.72 0.46
N ILE A 264 14.35 -4.63 1.23
CA ILE A 264 14.29 -3.27 0.69
C ILE A 264 15.64 -2.91 0.09
N LEU A 265 16.75 -3.26 0.75
CA LEU A 265 18.08 -3.09 0.17
C LEU A 265 18.18 -3.82 -1.18
N GLU A 266 17.74 -5.08 -1.23
CA GLU A 266 17.72 -5.90 -2.46
C GLU A 266 16.87 -5.27 -3.56
N PHE A 267 15.67 -4.77 -3.22
CA PHE A 267 14.79 -4.06 -4.17
C PHE A 267 15.42 -2.79 -4.74
N PHE A 268 16.30 -2.15 -3.98
CA PHE A 268 17.12 -1.01 -4.40
C PHE A 268 18.53 -1.40 -4.87
N GLY A 269 18.76 -2.69 -5.14
CA GLY A 269 20.03 -3.19 -5.67
C GLY A 269 21.22 -2.82 -4.81
N LEU A 270 21.05 -2.79 -3.49
CA LEU A 270 22.06 -2.44 -2.51
C LEU A 270 22.43 -3.65 -1.67
N LYS A 271 23.71 -3.77 -1.35
CA LYS A 271 24.22 -4.65 -0.30
C LYS A 271 24.51 -3.86 0.98
N LYS A 272 24.59 -4.55 2.13
CA LYS A 272 24.92 -3.92 3.43
C LYS A 272 26.24 -3.14 3.34
N GLU A 273 27.24 -3.67 2.64
CA GLU A 273 28.58 -3.08 2.53
C GLU A 273 28.63 -1.83 1.64
N GLU A 274 27.60 -1.61 0.82
CA GLU A 274 27.45 -0.42 -0.01
C GLU A 274 26.73 0.72 0.72
N CYS A 275 26.29 0.47 1.97
CA CYS A 275 25.71 1.48 2.82
C CYS A 275 26.81 2.30 3.54
N PRO A 276 26.62 3.62 3.71
CA PRO A 276 25.38 4.32 3.46
C PRO A 276 25.18 4.76 2.01
N ALA A 277 23.93 4.76 1.57
CA ALA A 277 23.56 5.08 0.19
C ALA A 277 22.23 5.84 0.13
N ILE A 278 22.05 6.62 -0.93
CA ILE A 278 20.79 7.32 -1.21
C ILE A 278 20.18 6.77 -2.50
N ARG A 279 18.86 6.59 -2.49
CA ARG A 279 18.04 6.29 -3.66
C ARG A 279 16.80 7.19 -3.65
N LEU A 280 16.27 7.47 -4.82
CA LEU A 280 14.98 8.12 -4.97
C LEU A 280 14.07 7.19 -5.78
N ILE A 281 12.79 7.13 -5.43
CA ILE A 281 11.78 6.33 -6.13
C ILE A 281 10.52 7.16 -6.36
N THR A 282 9.87 6.95 -7.49
CA THR A 282 8.48 7.37 -7.74
C THR A 282 7.55 6.18 -7.57
N LEU A 283 6.40 6.41 -6.94
CA LEU A 283 5.36 5.40 -6.67
C LEU A 283 4.08 5.77 -7.44
N GLU A 284 4.21 5.92 -8.75
CA GLU A 284 3.08 6.08 -9.68
C GLU A 284 2.77 4.72 -10.33
N ASP A 285 2.06 4.70 -11.46
CA ASP A 285 1.76 3.48 -12.23
C ASP A 285 3.05 2.71 -12.60
N GLU A 286 4.16 3.46 -12.75
CA GLU A 286 5.51 2.92 -12.91
C GLU A 286 6.41 3.31 -11.74
N MET A 287 6.96 2.29 -11.06
CA MET A 287 7.96 2.50 -10.03
C MET A 287 9.33 2.76 -10.66
N THR A 288 9.77 4.02 -10.69
CA THR A 288 11.07 4.38 -11.28
C THR A 288 12.08 4.72 -10.19
N LYS A 289 13.25 4.08 -10.24
CA LYS A 289 14.34 4.31 -9.27
C LYS A 289 15.41 5.22 -9.85
N TYR A 290 15.99 6.05 -9.00
CA TYR A 290 17.07 6.98 -9.34
C TYR A 290 18.20 6.86 -8.33
N LYS A 291 19.44 6.94 -8.84
CA LYS A 291 20.66 6.94 -8.04
C LYS A 291 21.37 8.29 -8.21
N PRO A 292 21.89 8.91 -7.13
CA PRO A 292 22.69 10.12 -7.25
C PRO A 292 23.99 9.83 -8.01
N GLN A 293 24.50 10.83 -8.75
CA GLN A 293 25.78 10.73 -9.45
C GLN A 293 27.00 10.67 -8.52
N SER A 294 26.82 11.13 -7.27
CA SER A 294 27.84 11.14 -6.23
C SER A 294 27.34 10.38 -5.01
N ASP A 295 28.23 9.63 -4.37
CA ASP A 295 27.94 8.93 -3.12
C ASP A 295 28.08 9.85 -1.87
N ALA A 296 28.34 11.15 -2.08
CA ALA A 296 28.47 12.11 -0.99
C ALA A 296 27.12 12.39 -0.30
N ILE A 297 27.05 12.11 1.00
CA ILE A 297 25.88 12.42 1.85
C ILE A 297 26.10 13.79 2.51
N THR A 298 25.95 14.85 1.72
CA THR A 298 25.96 16.24 2.18
C THR A 298 24.67 16.94 1.77
N SER A 299 24.24 17.95 2.53
CA SER A 299 23.01 18.68 2.24
C SER A 299 23.00 19.25 0.82
N GLU A 300 24.13 19.76 0.35
CA GLU A 300 24.29 20.35 -0.98
C GLU A 300 24.16 19.30 -2.10
N ALA A 301 24.75 18.11 -1.92
CA ALA A 301 24.65 17.02 -2.89
C ALA A 301 23.22 16.48 -2.98
N ILE A 302 22.57 16.29 -1.82
CA ILE A 302 21.20 15.79 -1.74
C ILE A 302 20.22 16.82 -2.34
N ILE A 303 20.35 18.10 -2.02
CA ILE A 303 19.53 19.17 -2.60
C ILE A 303 19.69 19.21 -4.11
N SER A 304 20.92 19.10 -4.62
CA SER A 304 21.19 19.06 -6.07
C SER A 304 20.52 17.87 -6.73
N PHE A 305 20.60 16.68 -6.12
CA PHE A 305 19.95 15.47 -6.61
C PHE A 305 18.43 15.61 -6.67
N CYS A 306 17.79 16.07 -5.59
CA CYS A 306 16.34 16.32 -5.55
C CYS A 306 15.89 17.38 -6.57
N LYS A 307 16.67 18.45 -6.77
CA LYS A 307 16.36 19.46 -7.80
C LYS A 307 16.44 18.88 -9.21
N GLN A 308 17.47 18.11 -9.51
CA GLN A 308 17.58 17.45 -10.81
C GLN A 308 16.44 16.46 -11.06
N PHE A 309 15.98 15.77 -10.01
CA PHE A 309 14.80 14.92 -10.08
C PHE A 309 13.54 15.71 -10.43
N ILE A 310 13.22 16.76 -9.66
CA ILE A 310 12.04 17.61 -9.90
C ILE A 310 12.08 18.27 -11.27
N ASP A 311 13.26 18.69 -11.73
CA ASP A 311 13.47 19.28 -13.05
C ASP A 311 13.38 18.25 -14.20
N GLY A 312 13.18 16.96 -13.92
CA GLY A 312 13.14 15.88 -14.93
C GLY A 312 14.49 15.61 -15.62
N LYS A 313 15.60 15.99 -15.01
CA LYS A 313 16.96 15.89 -15.59
C LYS A 313 17.66 14.57 -15.26
N LEU A 314 17.16 13.83 -14.28
CA LEU A 314 17.73 12.53 -13.95
C LEU A 314 17.27 11.47 -14.94
N LYS A 315 18.22 10.61 -15.34
CA LYS A 315 17.89 9.38 -16.04
C LYS A 315 17.51 8.31 -15.01
N PRO A 316 16.48 7.47 -15.29
CA PRO A 316 16.21 6.28 -14.50
C PRO A 316 17.49 5.46 -14.30
N HIS A 317 17.67 4.93 -13.09
CA HIS A 317 18.76 4.03 -12.79
C HIS A 317 18.30 2.59 -12.95
N LEU A 318 18.47 2.06 -14.17
CA LEU A 318 18.19 0.66 -14.44
C LEU A 318 19.11 -0.24 -13.62
N MET A 319 18.52 -0.98 -12.69
CA MET A 319 19.23 -1.98 -11.91
C MET A 319 19.42 -3.25 -12.73
N SER A 320 20.57 -3.90 -12.54
CA SER A 320 20.78 -5.25 -13.03
C SER A 320 21.69 -5.98 -12.07
N GLN A 321 21.31 -7.21 -11.75
CA GLN A 321 22.21 -8.17 -11.12
C GLN A 321 23.40 -8.46 -12.04
N ASP A 322 24.46 -9.04 -11.47
CA ASP A 322 25.54 -9.63 -12.26
C ASP A 322 25.02 -10.87 -12.99
N ILE A 323 25.54 -11.11 -14.19
CA ILE A 323 25.20 -12.30 -14.97
C ILE A 323 25.74 -13.52 -14.20
N PRO A 324 24.89 -14.46 -13.76
CA PRO A 324 25.35 -15.66 -13.07
C PRO A 324 26.29 -16.48 -13.96
N GLU A 325 27.33 -17.11 -13.42
CA GLU A 325 28.25 -17.94 -14.22
C GLU A 325 27.55 -19.13 -14.91
N ASP A 326 26.44 -19.61 -14.34
CA ASP A 326 25.63 -20.72 -14.82
C ASP A 326 24.30 -20.29 -15.43
N TRP A 327 24.20 -19.03 -15.87
CA TRP A 327 22.97 -18.45 -16.41
C TRP A 327 22.35 -19.25 -17.56
N ASP A 328 23.17 -19.95 -18.35
CA ASP A 328 22.76 -20.75 -19.51
C ASP A 328 22.85 -22.27 -19.29
N LYS A 329 23.24 -22.73 -18.10
CA LYS A 329 23.51 -24.16 -17.85
C LYS A 329 22.24 -25.01 -17.78
N ASN A 330 21.15 -24.43 -17.28
CA ASN A 330 19.88 -25.12 -17.10
C ASN A 330 18.97 -24.97 -18.35
N PRO A 331 17.93 -25.81 -18.49
CA PRO A 331 16.97 -25.70 -19.58
C PRO A 331 16.29 -24.33 -19.65
N VAL A 332 15.90 -23.78 -18.49
CA VAL A 332 15.45 -22.39 -18.36
C VAL A 332 16.65 -21.47 -18.14
N LYS A 333 16.84 -20.51 -19.05
CA LYS A 333 17.93 -19.53 -18.98
C LYS A 333 17.63 -18.42 -17.97
N ILE A 334 18.65 -17.93 -17.29
CA ILE A 334 18.53 -16.83 -16.32
C ILE A 334 18.95 -15.53 -17.01
N LEU A 335 18.02 -14.58 -17.08
CA LEU A 335 18.29 -13.24 -17.57
C LEU A 335 18.43 -12.26 -16.40
N VAL A 336 19.23 -11.24 -16.64
CA VAL A 336 19.44 -10.05 -15.82
C VAL A 336 19.46 -8.84 -16.76
N GLY A 337 19.31 -7.62 -16.27
CA GLY A 337 19.27 -6.43 -17.13
C GLY A 337 20.50 -6.30 -18.07
N LYS A 338 21.68 -6.79 -17.65
CA LYS A 338 22.93 -6.77 -18.42
C LYS A 338 22.95 -7.68 -19.65
N ASN A 339 22.24 -8.82 -19.63
CA ASN A 339 22.21 -9.78 -20.76
C ASN A 339 20.84 -9.88 -21.44
N PHE A 340 19.81 -9.25 -20.87
CA PHE A 340 18.44 -9.33 -21.36
C PHE A 340 18.32 -8.93 -22.84
N GLU A 341 18.82 -7.74 -23.19
CA GLU A 341 18.71 -7.17 -24.53
C GLU A 341 19.33 -8.07 -25.62
N GLU A 342 20.52 -8.61 -25.34
CA GLU A 342 21.23 -9.49 -26.28
C GLU A 342 20.48 -10.81 -26.53
N ILE A 343 19.85 -11.35 -25.49
CA ILE A 343 19.21 -12.65 -25.55
C ILE A 343 17.78 -12.53 -26.06
N ALA A 344 16.97 -11.67 -25.44
CA ALA A 344 15.54 -11.53 -25.74
C ALA A 344 15.31 -11.02 -27.17
N PHE A 345 16.11 -10.07 -27.65
CA PHE A 345 15.99 -9.52 -29.00
C PHE A 345 16.97 -10.14 -29.99
N ASN A 346 17.38 -11.38 -29.77
CA ASN A 346 18.21 -12.09 -30.73
C ASN A 346 17.38 -12.38 -32.01
N PRO A 347 17.78 -11.85 -33.18
CA PRO A 347 16.96 -11.94 -34.39
C PRO A 347 16.83 -13.37 -34.95
N SER A 348 17.61 -14.33 -34.44
CA SER A 348 17.58 -15.74 -34.85
C SER A 348 16.92 -16.66 -33.82
N LYS A 349 16.35 -16.12 -32.73
CA LYS A 349 15.76 -16.91 -31.65
C LYS A 349 14.39 -16.38 -31.26
N ASN A 350 13.49 -17.31 -30.95
CA ASN A 350 12.20 -17.05 -30.35
C ASN A 350 12.37 -17.21 -28.83
N VAL A 351 12.27 -16.12 -28.09
CA VAL A 351 12.55 -16.13 -26.64
C VAL A 351 11.27 -15.93 -25.88
N PHE A 352 10.99 -16.81 -24.91
CA PHE A 352 9.84 -16.70 -24.03
C PHE A 352 10.32 -16.52 -22.60
N VAL A 353 9.96 -15.38 -22.00
CA VAL A 353 10.52 -14.92 -20.74
C VAL A 353 9.44 -14.82 -19.67
N GLU A 354 9.68 -15.46 -18.53
CA GLU A 354 8.94 -15.22 -17.29
C GLU A 354 9.58 -14.07 -16.51
N PHE A 355 8.82 -13.01 -16.29
CA PHE A 355 9.16 -11.93 -15.37
C PHE A 355 8.50 -12.19 -14.02
N TYR A 356 9.31 -12.39 -12.98
CA TYR A 356 8.83 -12.85 -11.67
C TYR A 356 9.38 -12.01 -10.51
N ALA A 357 8.77 -12.21 -9.34
CA ALA A 357 9.26 -11.75 -8.05
C ALA A 357 9.49 -12.95 -7.12
N PRO A 358 10.64 -13.06 -6.40
CA PRO A 358 10.97 -14.23 -5.58
C PRO A 358 9.98 -14.56 -4.46
N TRP A 359 9.24 -13.55 -3.99
CA TRP A 359 8.23 -13.69 -2.93
C TRP A 359 6.81 -13.92 -3.45
N CYS A 360 6.56 -13.77 -4.76
CA CYS A 360 5.21 -13.91 -5.31
C CYS A 360 4.74 -15.37 -5.26
N GLY A 361 3.57 -15.60 -4.64
CA GLY A 361 2.97 -16.93 -4.54
C GLY A 361 2.59 -17.52 -5.90
N HIS A 362 2.07 -16.70 -6.82
CA HIS A 362 1.71 -17.14 -8.18
C HIS A 362 2.94 -17.56 -8.99
N CYS A 363 4.07 -16.83 -8.88
CA CYS A 363 5.34 -17.22 -9.52
C CYS A 363 5.84 -18.57 -9.02
N LYS A 364 5.77 -18.80 -7.70
CA LYS A 364 6.17 -20.10 -7.10
C LYS A 364 5.31 -21.26 -7.58
N GLN A 365 4.02 -21.03 -7.84
CA GLN A 365 3.13 -22.04 -8.41
C GLN A 365 3.46 -22.32 -9.89
N LEU A 366 3.90 -21.30 -10.64
CA LEU A 366 4.27 -21.43 -12.05
C LEU A 366 5.64 -22.12 -12.26
N THR A 367 6.57 -21.96 -11.32
CA THR A 367 7.96 -22.44 -11.43
C THR A 367 8.07 -23.90 -11.93
N PRO A 368 7.35 -24.90 -11.37
CA PRO A 368 7.47 -26.29 -11.83
C PRO A 368 6.95 -26.53 -13.26
N ILE A 369 6.02 -25.69 -13.73
CA ILE A 369 5.47 -25.76 -15.09
C ILE A 369 6.47 -25.12 -16.06
N TRP A 370 7.05 -23.99 -15.67
CA TRP A 370 8.06 -23.27 -16.45
C TRP A 370 9.34 -24.09 -16.64
N GLU A 371 9.78 -24.81 -15.59
CA GLU A 371 10.91 -25.74 -15.67
C GLU A 371 10.65 -26.87 -16.68
N LYS A 372 9.46 -27.49 -16.66
CA LYS A 372 9.06 -28.50 -17.65
C LYS A 372 9.00 -27.95 -19.08
N LEU A 373 8.58 -26.70 -19.23
CA LEU A 373 8.59 -26.03 -20.54
C LEU A 373 10.03 -25.86 -21.04
N GLY A 374 10.94 -25.41 -20.19
CA GLY A 374 12.37 -25.33 -20.49
C GLY A 374 12.95 -26.69 -20.88
N GLU A 375 12.66 -27.75 -20.13
CA GLU A 375 13.07 -29.12 -20.46
C GLU A 375 12.55 -29.58 -21.83
N LYS A 376 11.29 -29.26 -22.15
CA LYS A 376 10.67 -29.64 -23.44
C LYS A 376 11.36 -28.99 -24.64
N PHE A 377 11.83 -27.75 -24.49
CA PHE A 377 12.44 -26.96 -25.57
C PHE A 377 13.98 -26.85 -25.48
N VAL A 378 14.64 -27.59 -24.59
CA VAL A 378 16.10 -27.49 -24.38
C VAL A 378 16.92 -27.80 -25.63
N ASP A 379 16.45 -28.74 -26.46
CA ASP A 379 17.08 -29.15 -27.71
C ASP A 379 16.56 -28.36 -28.93
N SER A 380 15.68 -27.38 -28.73
CA SER A 380 15.16 -26.55 -29.82
C SER A 380 16.27 -25.68 -30.40
N ALA A 381 16.40 -25.69 -31.73
CA ALA A 381 17.34 -24.82 -32.42
C ALA A 381 16.89 -23.35 -32.36
N ASP A 382 15.60 -23.08 -32.20
CA ASP A 382 15.01 -21.76 -32.43
C ASP A 382 14.31 -21.17 -31.21
N ILE A 383 14.05 -21.95 -30.15
CA ILE A 383 13.28 -21.50 -28.98
C ILE A 383 14.18 -21.44 -27.73
N ILE A 384 14.08 -20.34 -26.99
CA ILE A 384 14.71 -20.16 -25.68
C ILE A 384 13.62 -19.90 -24.66
N VAL A 385 13.59 -20.72 -23.60
CA VAL A 385 12.75 -20.46 -22.41
C VAL A 385 13.65 -19.83 -21.34
N ALA A 386 13.24 -18.69 -20.81
CA ALA A 386 14.05 -17.92 -19.88
C ALA A 386 13.20 -17.33 -18.73
N LYS A 387 13.88 -16.85 -17.70
CA LYS A 387 13.26 -16.13 -16.58
C LYS A 387 14.13 -14.97 -16.13
N MET A 388 13.50 -13.91 -15.64
CA MET A 388 14.15 -12.73 -15.10
C MET A 388 13.47 -12.30 -13.80
N ASP A 389 14.26 -12.09 -12.75
CA ASP A 389 13.77 -11.45 -11.52
C ASP A 389 13.63 -9.95 -11.76
N SER A 390 12.40 -9.50 -11.97
CA SER A 390 12.07 -8.10 -12.26
C SER A 390 12.13 -7.19 -11.02
N THR A 391 12.35 -7.75 -9.84
CA THR A 391 12.52 -6.95 -8.61
C THR A 391 13.95 -6.48 -8.42
N ALA A 392 14.90 -7.23 -8.99
CA ALA A 392 16.33 -6.96 -8.94
C ALA A 392 16.91 -6.50 -10.30
N ASN A 393 16.09 -6.48 -11.36
CA ASN A 393 16.49 -6.08 -12.71
C ASN A 393 15.41 -5.18 -13.34
N GLU A 394 15.84 -4.04 -13.86
CA GLU A 394 15.01 -3.07 -14.59
C GLU A 394 15.49 -3.00 -16.05
N ILE A 395 14.55 -2.98 -16.99
CA ILE A 395 14.82 -2.94 -18.44
C ILE A 395 13.89 -1.92 -19.10
N ASP A 396 14.42 -1.07 -19.97
CA ASP A 396 13.63 -0.02 -20.65
C ASP A 396 12.65 -0.59 -21.68
N SER A 397 12.98 -1.74 -22.27
CA SER A 397 12.26 -2.30 -23.42
C SER A 397 10.99 -3.06 -23.04
N VAL A 398 10.79 -3.35 -21.76
CA VAL A 398 9.67 -4.16 -21.29
C VAL A 398 9.12 -3.60 -19.98
N LYS A 399 7.80 -3.37 -19.97
CA LYS A 399 7.07 -2.98 -18.78
C LYS A 399 6.45 -4.20 -18.10
N VAL A 400 6.62 -4.29 -16.78
CA VAL A 400 6.10 -5.38 -15.95
C VAL A 400 5.32 -4.78 -14.80
N HIS A 401 3.99 -4.83 -14.89
CA HIS A 401 3.08 -4.23 -13.91
C HIS A 401 2.60 -5.24 -12.84
N SER A 402 2.68 -6.54 -13.13
CA SER A 402 2.24 -7.60 -12.22
C SER A 402 3.18 -8.81 -12.28
N PHE A 403 3.02 -9.77 -11.35
CA PHE A 403 3.87 -10.97 -11.31
C PHE A 403 3.04 -12.25 -11.17
N PRO A 404 3.30 -13.30 -11.97
CA PRO A 404 4.23 -13.31 -13.11
C PRO A 404 3.64 -12.60 -14.34
N THR A 405 4.50 -11.92 -15.10
CA THR A 405 4.21 -11.45 -16.47
C THR A 405 5.00 -12.30 -17.45
N LEU A 406 4.35 -12.74 -18.52
CA LEU A 406 4.94 -13.64 -19.52
C LEU A 406 4.95 -12.92 -20.87
N LYS A 407 6.13 -12.74 -21.46
CA LYS A 407 6.25 -12.10 -22.78
C LYS A 407 7.13 -12.90 -23.71
N PHE A 408 6.76 -12.86 -24.98
CA PHE A 408 7.41 -13.55 -26.08
C PHE A 408 8.04 -12.55 -27.03
N PHE A 409 9.27 -12.87 -27.43
CA PHE A 409 10.11 -12.08 -28.31
C PHE A 409 10.39 -12.95 -29.54
N PRO A 410 9.59 -12.81 -30.60
CA PRO A 410 9.76 -13.60 -31.82
C PRO A 410 11.11 -13.30 -32.49
N ALA A 411 11.64 -14.28 -33.22
CA ALA A 411 12.82 -14.07 -34.06
C ALA A 411 12.52 -13.03 -35.15
N GLY A 412 13.28 -11.94 -35.19
CA GLY A 412 13.09 -10.87 -36.16
C GLY A 412 13.91 -9.61 -35.82
N GLU A 413 14.00 -8.69 -36.78
CA GLU A 413 14.68 -7.39 -36.58
C GLU A 413 13.74 -6.31 -36.02
N ASP A 414 12.43 -6.56 -36.01
CA ASP A 414 11.37 -5.63 -35.63
C ASP A 414 11.23 -5.43 -34.12
N ARG A 415 11.99 -6.20 -33.31
CA ARG A 415 11.96 -6.16 -31.84
C ARG A 415 10.54 -6.27 -31.28
N THR A 416 9.71 -7.08 -31.95
CA THR A 416 8.32 -7.32 -31.56
C THR A 416 8.25 -7.98 -30.18
N VAL A 417 7.27 -7.56 -29.38
CA VAL A 417 6.96 -8.14 -28.07
C VAL A 417 5.49 -8.54 -28.05
N ILE A 418 5.21 -9.77 -27.66
CA ILE A 418 3.86 -10.34 -27.58
C ILE A 418 3.61 -10.74 -26.14
N ASP A 419 2.53 -10.22 -25.56
CA ASP A 419 2.08 -10.58 -24.21
C ASP A 419 1.34 -11.90 -24.24
N TYR A 420 1.61 -12.76 -23.26
CA TYR A 420 0.92 -14.04 -23.13
C TYR A 420 -0.19 -13.94 -22.08
N ASN A 421 -1.42 -13.96 -22.57
CA ASN A 421 -2.64 -13.87 -21.75
C ASN A 421 -3.39 -15.22 -21.70
N GLY A 422 -2.83 -16.28 -22.30
CA GLY A 422 -3.42 -17.61 -22.29
C GLY A 422 -3.27 -18.36 -20.95
N GLU A 423 -3.75 -19.61 -20.92
CA GLU A 423 -3.70 -20.46 -19.73
C GLU A 423 -2.26 -20.78 -19.30
N ARG A 424 -1.96 -20.61 -18.01
CA ARG A 424 -0.63 -20.88 -17.43
C ARG A 424 -0.36 -22.38 -17.20
N THR A 425 -0.51 -23.18 -18.26
CA THR A 425 -0.32 -24.63 -18.28
C THR A 425 0.75 -25.01 -19.32
N LEU A 426 1.37 -26.18 -19.16
CA LEU A 426 2.39 -26.66 -20.10
C LEU A 426 1.83 -26.79 -21.53
N GLU A 427 0.56 -27.19 -21.66
CA GLU A 427 -0.13 -27.30 -22.94
C GLU A 427 -0.38 -25.93 -23.58
N GLY A 428 -0.89 -24.98 -22.81
CA GLY A 428 -1.10 -23.60 -23.26
C GLY A 428 0.18 -22.95 -23.77
N PHE A 429 1.27 -23.06 -23.01
CA PHE A 429 2.58 -22.55 -23.42
C PHE A 429 3.14 -23.25 -24.67
N THR A 430 3.00 -24.57 -24.76
CA THR A 430 3.46 -25.34 -25.93
C THR A 430 2.74 -24.87 -27.18
N LYS A 431 1.41 -24.77 -27.13
CA LYS A 431 0.59 -24.35 -28.27
C LYS A 431 0.95 -22.94 -28.72
N PHE A 432 1.11 -22.02 -27.77
CA PHE A 432 1.52 -20.64 -28.06
C PHE A 432 2.88 -20.57 -28.77
N LEU A 433 3.90 -21.27 -28.26
CA LEU A 433 5.23 -21.30 -28.89
C LEU A 433 5.22 -21.95 -30.27
N GLU A 434 4.52 -23.07 -30.44
CA GLU A 434 4.41 -23.78 -31.73
C GLU A 434 3.62 -22.95 -32.77
N SER A 435 2.70 -22.09 -32.34
CA SER A 435 1.97 -21.15 -33.21
C SER A 435 2.79 -19.92 -33.62
N GLY A 436 3.99 -19.74 -33.05
CA GLY A 436 4.80 -18.54 -33.22
C GLY A 436 4.23 -17.31 -32.52
N GLY A 437 3.54 -17.50 -31.38
CA GLY A 437 3.00 -16.43 -30.56
C GLY A 437 1.58 -15.97 -30.93
N LYS A 438 0.82 -16.74 -31.72
CA LYS A 438 -0.54 -16.37 -32.16
C LYS A 438 -1.63 -16.87 -31.21
N ASP A 439 -1.53 -18.10 -30.76
CA ASP A 439 -2.55 -18.74 -29.93
C ASP A 439 -2.36 -18.37 -28.45
N GLY A 440 -3.11 -17.38 -27.97
CA GLY A 440 -3.02 -16.85 -26.59
C GLY A 440 -2.11 -15.63 -26.44
N GLY A 441 -1.70 -15.03 -27.57
CA GLY A 441 -0.90 -13.80 -27.61
C GLY A 441 -1.73 -12.54 -27.86
N ALA A 442 -1.34 -11.45 -27.21
CA ALA A 442 -1.82 -10.09 -27.49
C ALA A 442 -0.62 -9.17 -27.79
N PRO A 443 -0.79 -8.10 -28.59
CA PRO A 443 0.24 -7.06 -28.71
C PRO A 443 0.62 -6.49 -27.32
N ALA A 444 1.90 -6.22 -27.10
CA ALA A 444 2.33 -5.67 -25.81
C ALA A 444 1.73 -4.28 -25.55
N GLY A 445 1.03 -4.12 -24.42
CA GLY A 445 0.41 -2.85 -23.99
C GLY A 445 -1.10 -2.73 -24.23
N ASP A 446 -1.77 -3.77 -24.76
CA ASP A 446 -3.23 -3.90 -24.76
C ASP A 446 -3.70 -4.53 -23.42
N ASP A 447 -3.36 -3.89 -22.29
CA ASP A 447 -3.92 -4.23 -20.98
C ASP A 447 -5.42 -3.81 -20.97
N ASP A 448 -6.27 -4.58 -21.63
CA ASP A 448 -7.72 -4.56 -21.39
C ASP A 448 -7.96 -5.23 -20.03
N ASP A 449 -7.85 -4.42 -18.97
CA ASP A 449 -8.30 -4.74 -17.60
C ASP A 449 -9.85 -4.80 -17.48
N ASP A 450 -10.57 -5.09 -18.57
CA ASP A 450 -12.02 -5.21 -18.62
C ASP A 450 -12.44 -6.61 -19.13
N GLU A 451 -12.19 -7.65 -18.33
CA GLU A 451 -13.12 -8.79 -18.28
C GLU A 451 -13.92 -8.71 -16.98
N ASP A 452 -14.76 -7.67 -16.91
CA ASP A 452 -16.07 -7.79 -16.29
C ASP A 452 -16.76 -8.98 -16.97
N LEU A 453 -16.89 -10.09 -16.26
CA LEU A 453 -17.82 -11.15 -16.64
C LEU A 453 -19.22 -10.55 -16.62
N ASP A 454 -19.72 -10.15 -17.79
CA ASP A 454 -21.09 -9.70 -17.97
C ASP A 454 -22.04 -10.84 -17.52
N PRO A 455 -22.92 -10.63 -16.52
CA PRO A 455 -23.77 -11.69 -16.00
C PRO A 455 -24.86 -12.15 -16.98
N GLU A 456 -24.98 -11.56 -18.17
CA GLU A 456 -26.06 -11.86 -19.12
C GLU A 456 -25.87 -13.14 -19.94
N ASP A 457 -24.71 -13.81 -19.90
CA ASP A 457 -24.46 -15.05 -20.66
C ASP A 457 -24.79 -16.35 -19.88
N LEU A 458 -25.46 -16.24 -18.73
CA LEU A 458 -25.89 -17.38 -17.92
C LEU A 458 -27.42 -17.55 -17.85
N ASP A 459 -28.15 -17.30 -18.93
CA ASP A 459 -29.53 -17.81 -19.07
C ASP A 459 -29.84 -18.17 -20.53
N GLY A 460 -29.73 -19.45 -20.85
CA GLY A 460 -30.05 -19.95 -22.19
C GLY A 460 -30.01 -21.46 -22.35
N VAL A 461 -30.42 -22.21 -21.31
CA VAL A 461 -30.63 -23.66 -21.44
C VAL A 461 -32.02 -23.90 -22.02
N ASP A 462 -32.02 -24.40 -23.26
CA ASP A 462 -32.91 -25.42 -23.83
C ASP A 462 -34.34 -25.52 -23.28
N GLU A 463 -35.30 -24.98 -24.03
CA GLU A 463 -36.63 -25.60 -24.14
C GLU A 463 -37.07 -25.70 -25.61
N GLY A 464 -37.03 -26.93 -26.12
CA GLY A 464 -38.21 -27.56 -26.70
C GLY A 464 -38.66 -27.11 -28.10
N GLN A 465 -38.27 -27.90 -29.11
CA GLN A 465 -39.07 -28.03 -30.32
C GLN A 465 -40.49 -28.51 -29.98
N GLY A 466 -41.48 -27.66 -30.28
CA GLY A 466 -42.90 -28.00 -30.23
C GLY A 466 -43.66 -27.18 -31.26
N THR A 467 -43.84 -27.78 -32.44
CA THR A 467 -44.79 -27.36 -33.47
C THR A 467 -46.21 -27.33 -32.92
N ASP A 468 -47.02 -26.35 -33.31
CA ASP A 468 -48.48 -26.42 -33.60
C ASP A 468 -48.99 -24.96 -33.74
N SER A 469 -49.16 -24.44 -34.95
CA SER A 469 -50.39 -24.45 -35.76
C SER A 469 -51.63 -23.83 -35.06
N ASP A 470 -52.03 -22.66 -35.56
CA ASP A 470 -53.40 -22.21 -35.83
C ASP A 470 -54.50 -22.50 -34.79
N GLY A 471 -55.07 -21.42 -34.23
CA GLY A 471 -56.31 -21.49 -33.47
C GLY A 471 -56.83 -20.12 -33.03
N GLU A 472 -57.44 -19.40 -33.98
CA GLU A 472 -58.37 -18.30 -33.67
C GLU A 472 -59.60 -18.81 -32.89
N GLY A 473 -60.08 -17.96 -31.98
CA GLY A 473 -61.42 -17.99 -31.37
C GLY A 473 -61.36 -18.27 -29.87
N ASP A 474 -62.13 -17.64 -29.01
CA ASP A 474 -63.06 -16.51 -29.03
C ASP A 474 -63.47 -16.33 -27.55
N GLU A 475 -64.22 -15.27 -27.23
CA GLU A 475 -64.94 -15.05 -25.95
C GLU A 475 -64.12 -14.70 -24.70
N HIS A 476 -64.58 -13.87 -23.77
CA HIS A 476 -65.50 -12.74 -23.74
C HIS A 476 -65.28 -12.14 -22.33
N ASP A 477 -65.44 -10.82 -22.21
CA ASP A 477 -65.85 -10.04 -21.04
C ASP A 477 -65.13 -10.10 -19.67
N GLU A 478 -64.75 -8.89 -19.25
CA GLU A 478 -65.06 -8.23 -17.97
C GLU A 478 -64.83 -8.99 -16.65
N LEU A 479 -63.83 -8.58 -15.87
CA LEU A 479 -63.94 -7.53 -14.84
C LEU A 479 -62.59 -7.27 -14.15
#